data_AF-A0A6V7KLF0-F1
#
_entry.id   AF-A0A6V7KLF0-F1
#
_cell.length_a   1.000
_cell.length_b   1.000
_cell.length_c   1.000
_cell.angle_alpha   90.00
_cell.angle_beta   90.00
_cell.angle_gamma   90.00
#
_symmetry.space_group_name_H-M   'P 1'
#
loop_
_entity.id
_entity.type
_entity.pdbx_description
1 polymer ?
#
loop_
_entity_poly.entity_id
_entity_poly.type
_entity_poly.pdbx_seq_one_letter_code
_entity_poly.pdbx_strand_id
1 'polypeptide(L)'
;MSSRIIFLLCLLPISILCAPELRYNVGDPIEVHEMHTNDLPPLNPLEPADNAFPKQPSAPWVPSCTYTGYFRDPFNCRKFYWCSGTSIVPEAFYCQPGWAFDAWKHVCDYAEIVEC
;
A
#
# COMPACT_ATOMS: atom_id res chain seq x y z
N MET A 1 21.49 -72.23 -12.78
CA MET A 1 20.16 -71.83 -13.31
C MET A 1 20.25 -70.36 -13.67
N SER A 2 19.84 -69.85 -14.82
CA SER A 2 19.04 -70.40 -15.91
C SER A 2 19.25 -69.47 -17.12
N SER A 3 19.43 -70.08 -18.29
CA SER A 3 18.91 -69.70 -19.62
C SER A 3 19.19 -68.28 -20.13
N ARG A 4 20.07 -68.04 -21.11
CA ARG A 4 19.99 -68.39 -22.55
C ARG A 4 18.60 -68.26 -23.17
N ILE A 5 18.43 -67.32 -24.10
CA ILE A 5 17.56 -67.26 -25.30
C ILE A 5 17.99 -65.93 -25.99
N ILE A 6 18.81 -65.89 -27.06
CA ILE A 6 18.62 -66.22 -28.48
C ILE A 6 17.43 -65.47 -29.12
N PHE A 7 17.65 -65.06 -30.38
CA PHE A 7 16.75 -64.49 -31.39
C PHE A 7 16.98 -63.00 -31.64
N LEU A 8 17.90 -62.70 -32.56
CA LEU A 8 17.68 -62.64 -34.02
C LEU A 8 16.96 -61.34 -34.38
N LEU A 9 17.66 -60.55 -35.23
CA LEU A 9 17.07 -59.79 -36.33
C LEU A 9 16.16 -58.65 -35.85
N CYS A 10 16.33 -57.40 -36.26
CA CYS A 10 16.55 -56.99 -37.63
C CYS A 10 16.06 -55.53 -37.66
N LEU A 11 16.72 -54.72 -38.49
CA LEU A 11 16.07 -53.72 -39.34
C LEU A 11 15.46 -52.49 -38.63
N LEU A 12 15.75 -51.25 -39.01
CA LEU A 12 16.51 -50.68 -40.12
C LEU A 12 16.78 -49.23 -39.70
N PRO A 13 17.87 -48.63 -40.20
CA PRO A 13 18.15 -47.22 -40.04
C PRO A 13 17.24 -46.45 -40.99
N ILE A 14 16.39 -45.57 -40.46
CA ILE A 14 15.73 -44.56 -41.29
C ILE A 14 15.92 -43.26 -40.51
N SER A 15 17.10 -42.67 -40.64
CA SER A 15 17.36 -41.55 -41.56
C SER A 15 16.60 -40.30 -41.13
N ILE A 16 17.31 -39.16 -41.17
CA ILE A 16 16.78 -37.77 -41.12
C ILE A 16 16.72 -37.26 -39.66
N LEU A 17 17.59 -36.38 -39.15
CA LEU A 17 18.73 -35.66 -39.72
C LEU A 17 19.79 -35.54 -38.62
N CYS A 18 21.04 -35.83 -38.97
CA CYS A 18 22.12 -35.03 -38.41
C CYS A 18 22.16 -33.75 -39.25
N ALA A 19 21.62 -32.66 -38.71
CA ALA A 19 22.12 -31.34 -39.04
C ALA A 19 22.57 -30.73 -37.69
N PRO A 20 23.88 -30.49 -37.51
CA PRO A 20 24.32 -29.58 -36.48
C PRO A 20 23.83 -28.20 -36.89
N GLU A 21 23.48 -27.35 -35.93
CA GLU A 21 24.14 -26.05 -35.81
C GLU A 21 23.46 -25.18 -34.75
N LEU A 22 24.34 -24.45 -34.06
CA LEU A 22 24.08 -23.25 -33.27
C LEU A 22 23.50 -23.41 -31.87
N ARG A 23 24.45 -23.39 -30.93
CA ARG A 23 24.27 -22.80 -29.61
C ARG A 23 23.54 -21.45 -29.75
N TYR A 24 22.37 -21.34 -29.13
CA TYR A 24 21.88 -20.08 -28.63
C TYR A 24 21.45 -20.30 -27.18
N ASN A 25 22.30 -19.85 -26.24
CA ASN A 25 21.89 -19.73 -24.84
C ASN A 25 20.97 -18.51 -24.77
N VAL A 26 19.67 -18.72 -24.98
CA VAL A 26 18.66 -17.80 -24.48
C VAL A 26 18.66 -18.01 -22.98
N GLY A 27 19.16 -17.03 -22.24
CA GLY A 27 18.96 -16.99 -20.79
C GLY A 27 17.50 -17.24 -20.51
N ASP A 28 17.23 -18.21 -19.64
CA ASP A 28 15.89 -18.57 -19.23
C ASP A 28 15.10 -17.29 -18.94
N PRO A 29 13.94 -17.06 -19.57
CA PRO A 29 13.13 -15.91 -19.24
C PRO A 29 12.64 -16.16 -17.82
N ILE A 30 13.21 -15.45 -16.86
CA ILE A 30 12.82 -15.28 -15.46
C ILE A 30 11.65 -16.19 -15.06
N GLU A 31 11.92 -17.16 -14.17
CA GLU A 31 10.87 -17.97 -13.56
C GLU A 31 10.00 -17.09 -12.65
N VAL A 32 8.91 -16.58 -13.22
CA VAL A 32 7.90 -15.81 -12.48
C VAL A 32 7.13 -16.81 -11.63
N HIS A 33 7.44 -16.84 -10.33
CA HIS A 33 6.56 -17.49 -9.36
C HIS A 33 5.31 -16.61 -9.21
N GLU A 34 4.12 -17.20 -9.38
CA GLU A 34 2.87 -16.51 -9.08
C GLU A 34 2.87 -16.17 -7.58
N MET A 35 3.05 -14.89 -7.25
CA MET A 35 2.79 -14.42 -5.90
C MET A 35 1.31 -14.64 -5.64
N HIS A 36 0.99 -15.61 -4.80
CA HIS A 36 -0.33 -15.74 -4.22
C HIS A 36 -0.66 -14.39 -3.56
N THR A 37 -1.75 -13.76 -3.98
CA THR A 37 -2.25 -12.47 -3.49
C THR A 37 -2.58 -12.46 -1.98
N ASN A 38 -2.35 -13.58 -1.30
CA ASN A 38 -2.56 -13.77 0.13
C ASN A 38 -1.37 -13.27 0.98
N ASP A 39 -0.23 -12.96 0.37
CA ASP A 39 0.96 -12.46 1.08
C ASP A 39 1.16 -10.94 0.98
N LEU A 40 0.29 -10.24 0.24
CA LEU A 40 0.27 -8.78 0.26
C LEU A 40 -0.44 -8.31 1.54
N PRO A 41 0.17 -7.41 2.34
CA PRO A 41 -0.58 -6.70 3.36
C PRO A 41 -1.82 -6.09 2.70
N PRO A 42 -3.02 -6.16 3.30
CA PRO A 42 -4.15 -5.44 2.77
C PRO A 42 -3.72 -3.98 2.61
N LEU A 43 -3.73 -3.49 1.37
CA LEU A 43 -3.62 -2.07 1.14
C LEU A 43 -4.83 -1.49 1.87
N ASN A 44 -4.59 -0.82 3.01
CA ASN A 44 -5.62 -0.01 3.62
C ASN A 44 -6.18 0.86 2.49
N PRO A 45 -7.50 0.86 2.26
CA PRO A 45 -8.09 1.79 1.31
C PRO A 45 -7.49 3.15 1.63
N LEU A 46 -6.78 3.77 0.67
CA LEU A 46 -6.24 5.12 0.84
C LEU A 46 -7.42 5.96 1.35
N GLU A 47 -7.38 6.33 2.62
CA GLU A 47 -8.54 6.88 3.29
C GLU A 47 -8.89 8.16 2.51
N PRO A 48 -10.09 8.27 1.90
CA PRO A 48 -10.41 9.42 1.06
C PRO A 48 -10.23 10.75 1.79
N ALA A 49 -10.32 10.72 3.13
CA ALA A 49 -10.06 11.83 4.04
C ALA A 49 -8.65 12.44 3.91
N ASP A 50 -7.62 11.67 3.54
CA ASP A 50 -6.25 12.20 3.44
C ASP A 50 -6.08 13.12 2.22
N ASN A 51 -6.92 12.94 1.18
CA ASN A 51 -6.90 13.74 -0.05
C ASN A 51 -8.12 14.69 -0.18
N ALA A 52 -9.17 14.47 0.60
CA ALA A 52 -10.43 15.23 0.50
C ALA A 52 -10.43 16.53 1.33
N PHE A 53 -9.56 16.68 2.33
CA PHE A 53 -9.63 17.81 3.23
C PHE A 53 -8.44 18.77 3.10
N PRO A 54 -8.69 20.06 2.78
CA PRO A 54 -7.61 21.02 2.64
C PRO A 54 -6.96 21.28 4.00
N LYS A 55 -5.63 21.22 4.04
CA LYS A 55 -4.84 21.63 5.22
C LYS A 55 -4.85 23.14 5.43
N GLN A 56 -5.16 23.90 4.38
CA GLN A 56 -5.30 25.35 4.46
C GLN A 56 -6.78 25.73 4.51
N PRO A 57 -7.17 26.69 5.38
CA PRO A 57 -8.49 27.26 5.31
C PRO A 57 -8.75 27.92 3.94
N SER A 58 -9.92 27.68 3.36
CA SER A 58 -10.32 28.23 2.07
C SER A 58 -11.57 29.08 2.20
N ALA A 59 -11.64 30.18 1.44
CA ALA A 59 -12.81 31.06 1.37
C ALA A 59 -14.09 30.29 0.98
N PRO A 60 -15.29 30.73 1.41
CA PRO A 60 -15.59 32.00 2.07
C PRO A 60 -15.49 31.99 3.60
N TRP A 61 -15.32 30.83 4.23
CA TRP A 61 -15.30 30.69 5.69
C TRP A 61 -13.88 30.42 6.18
N VAL A 62 -13.22 31.47 6.67
CA VAL A 62 -11.89 31.36 7.27
C VAL A 62 -12.05 31.35 8.79
N PRO A 63 -11.67 30.25 9.49
CA PRO A 63 -11.69 30.20 10.94
C PRO A 63 -10.72 31.23 11.52
N SER A 64 -11.09 31.81 12.66
CA SER A 64 -10.28 32.82 13.36
C SER A 64 -10.11 32.40 14.82
N CYS A 65 -8.87 32.49 15.30
CA CYS A 65 -8.50 32.10 16.65
C CYS A 65 -9.03 33.09 17.69
N THR A 66 -9.59 32.59 18.78
CA THR A 66 -10.02 33.42 19.93
C THR A 66 -8.98 33.48 21.03
N TYR A 67 -8.10 32.48 21.14
CA TYR A 67 -6.96 32.42 22.05
C TYR A 67 -5.90 31.45 21.55
N THR A 68 -4.71 31.48 22.15
CA THR A 68 -3.59 30.58 21.83
C THR A 68 -3.89 29.17 22.33
N GLY A 69 -3.68 28.16 21.48
CA GLY A 69 -3.93 26.76 21.87
C GLY A 69 -4.21 25.83 20.69
N TYR A 70 -4.48 24.58 21.03
CA TYR A 70 -4.95 23.57 20.07
C TYR A 70 -6.46 23.41 20.15
N PHE A 71 -7.10 23.27 18.98
CA PHE A 71 -8.55 23.20 18.88
C PHE A 71 -8.96 22.12 17.89
N ARG A 72 -9.93 21.30 18.26
CA ARG A 72 -10.51 20.34 17.32
C ARG A 72 -11.37 21.06 16.28
N ASP A 73 -11.36 20.56 15.05
CA ASP A 73 -12.38 20.92 14.07
C ASP A 73 -13.75 20.34 14.48
N PRO A 74 -14.83 21.14 14.46
CA PRO A 74 -16.15 20.70 14.92
C PRO A 74 -16.82 19.67 13.99
N PHE A 75 -16.32 19.49 12.77
CA PHE A 75 -16.93 18.59 11.77
C PHE A 75 -16.00 17.47 11.34
N ASN A 76 -14.74 17.48 11.78
CA ASN A 76 -13.75 16.47 11.43
C ASN A 76 -12.86 16.14 12.64
N CYS A 77 -13.11 14.98 13.24
CA CYS A 77 -12.39 14.49 14.42
C CYS A 77 -10.88 14.31 14.21
N ARG A 78 -10.45 14.09 12.95
CA ARG A 78 -9.03 13.96 12.60
C ARG A 78 -8.36 15.31 12.44
N LYS A 79 -9.12 16.36 12.15
CA LYS A 79 -8.61 17.71 11.89
C LYS A 79 -8.55 18.52 13.18
N PHE A 80 -7.46 19.24 13.35
CA PHE A 80 -7.29 20.17 14.45
C PHE A 80 -6.47 21.38 14.03
N TYR A 81 -6.48 22.41 14.87
CA TYR A 81 -5.93 23.71 14.61
C TYR A 81 -4.93 24.08 15.69
N TRP A 82 -3.84 24.75 15.30
CA TRP A 82 -2.98 25.49 16.21
C TRP A 82 -3.20 26.99 16.02
N CYS A 83 -3.45 27.67 17.13
CA CYS A 83 -3.53 29.12 17.20
C CYS A 83 -2.34 29.65 17.97
N SER A 84 -1.52 30.49 17.34
CA SER A 84 -0.43 31.21 18.01
C SER A 84 -0.87 32.49 18.74
N GLY A 85 -2.12 32.93 18.57
CA GLY A 85 -2.65 34.17 19.15
C GLY A 85 -4.13 34.38 18.87
N THR A 86 -4.62 35.60 19.11
CA THR A 86 -6.01 36.01 18.88
C THR A 86 -6.19 36.67 17.51
N SER A 87 -7.36 36.52 16.90
CA SER A 87 -7.75 37.14 15.63
C SER A 87 -6.85 36.80 14.44
N ILE A 88 -6.20 35.64 14.48
CA ILE A 88 -5.37 35.11 13.39
C ILE A 88 -6.01 33.88 12.75
N VAL A 89 -5.59 33.56 11.52
CA VAL A 89 -5.96 32.31 10.86
C VAL A 89 -5.15 31.17 11.49
N PRO A 90 -5.79 30.07 11.96
CA PRO A 90 -5.07 28.94 12.51
C PRO A 90 -4.31 28.15 11.44
N GLU A 91 -3.24 27.49 11.85
CA GLU A 91 -2.63 26.42 11.06
C GLU A 91 -3.41 25.11 11.31
N ALA A 92 -3.79 24.40 10.24
CA ALA A 92 -4.51 23.14 10.39
C ALA A 92 -3.60 21.93 10.24
N PHE A 93 -3.94 20.89 10.99
CA PHE A 93 -3.24 19.62 11.06
C PHE A 93 -4.23 18.47 11.02
N TYR A 94 -3.71 17.27 10.74
CA TYR A 94 -4.48 16.04 10.75
C TYR A 94 -3.77 14.98 11.57
N CYS A 95 -4.56 14.24 12.34
CA CYS A 95 -4.14 12.96 12.88
C CYS A 95 -4.00 11.91 11.77
N GLN A 96 -3.13 10.94 12.00
CA GLN A 96 -2.96 9.80 11.11
C GLN A 96 -4.28 8.99 10.96
N PRO A 97 -4.45 8.22 9.87
CA PRO A 97 -5.60 7.33 9.68
C PRO A 97 -5.89 6.47 10.92
N GLY A 98 -7.17 6.41 11.33
CA GLY A 98 -7.62 5.70 12.54
C GLY A 98 -7.46 6.47 13.88
N TRP A 99 -6.95 7.70 13.84
CA TRP A 99 -6.73 8.52 15.04
C TRP A 99 -7.54 9.81 14.99
N ALA A 100 -8.01 10.27 16.14
CA ALA A 100 -8.73 11.53 16.30
C ALA A 100 -8.00 12.46 17.28
N PHE A 101 -8.17 13.77 17.13
CA PHE A 101 -7.55 14.73 18.01
C PHE A 101 -8.31 14.78 19.34
N ASP A 102 -7.65 14.42 20.44
CA ASP A 102 -8.16 14.55 21.80
C ASP A 102 -7.95 16.01 22.27
N ALA A 103 -9.05 16.77 22.34
CA ALA A 103 -9.00 18.17 22.74
C ALA A 103 -8.72 18.38 24.23
N TRP A 104 -8.77 17.32 25.07
CA TRP A 104 -8.40 17.40 26.48
C TRP A 104 -6.92 17.14 26.69
N LYS A 105 -6.36 16.17 25.96
CA LYS A 105 -4.94 15.81 26.05
C LYS A 105 -4.04 16.62 25.10
N HIS A 106 -4.64 17.33 24.13
CA HIS A 106 -3.95 18.05 23.06
C HIS A 106 -3.03 17.16 22.21
N VAL A 107 -3.44 15.90 22.00
CA VAL A 107 -2.69 14.92 21.19
C VAL A 107 -3.66 14.12 20.32
N CYS A 108 -3.15 13.51 19.26
CA CYS A 108 -3.90 12.49 18.56
C CYS A 108 -3.94 11.21 19.41
N ASP A 109 -5.11 10.61 19.55
CA ASP A 109 -5.34 9.34 20.23
C ASP A 109 -6.23 8.44 19.36
N TYR A 110 -6.43 7.18 19.75
CA TYR A 110 -7.26 6.23 18.99
C TYR A 110 -8.68 6.78 18.82
N ALA A 111 -9.18 6.83 17.58
CA ALA A 111 -10.48 7.43 17.29
C ALA A 111 -11.64 6.78 18.06
N GLU A 112 -11.49 5.51 18.44
CA GLU A 112 -12.46 4.71 19.18
C GLU A 112 -12.69 5.19 20.63
N ILE A 113 -11.71 5.90 21.21
CA ILE A 113 -11.74 6.34 22.62
C ILE A 113 -11.79 7.86 22.78
N VAL A 114 -11.63 8.60 21.68
CA VAL A 114 -11.73 10.05 21.68
C VAL A 114 -13.18 10.44 21.52
N GLU A 115 -13.71 11.18 22.50
CA GLU A 115 -15.03 11.80 22.35
C GLU A 115 -14.96 12.91 21.30
N CYS A 116 -15.58 12.65 20.16
CA CYS A 116 -15.88 13.57 19.07
C CYS A 116 -17.39 13.48 18.80
#